data_AF-A0A4R8G6D0-F1
#
_entry.id   AF-A0A4R8G6D0-F1
#
_cell.length_a   1.000
_cell.length_b   1.000
_cell.length_c   1.000
_cell.angle_alpha   90.00
_cell.angle_beta   90.00
_cell.angle_gamma   90.00
#
_symmetry.space_group_name_H-M   'P 1'
#
loop_
_entity.id
_entity.type
_entity.pdbx_description
1 polymer ?
#
loop_
_entity_poly.entity_id
_entity_poly.type
_entity_poly.pdbx_seq_one_letter_code
_entity_poly.pdbx_strand_id
1 'polypeptide(L)' 'MHQVSSFQLEEYAGQKFFVEYVDSLPLGSLFRIHMSNGVIHNLTTGCYDSIEKARQEVITAFKEFLDGSINADDIHIGD' A
#
# COMPACT_ATOMS: atom_id res chain seq x y z
N MET A 1 -20.65 -7.73 -10.21
CA MET A 1 -19.77 -7.14 -9.18
C MET A 1 -18.45 -7.88 -9.28
N HIS A 2 -17.39 -7.21 -9.75
CA HIS A 2 -16.04 -7.80 -9.72
C HIS A 2 -15.56 -7.73 -8.28
N GLN A 3 -15.33 -8.90 -7.66
CA GLN A 3 -14.73 -8.99 -6.34
C GLN A 3 -13.27 -8.59 -6.49
N VAL A 4 -12.96 -7.32 -6.20
CA VAL A 4 -11.56 -6.87 -6.07
C VAL A 4 -11.02 -7.61 -4.86
N SER A 5 -10.07 -8.54 -5.08
CA SER A 5 -9.40 -9.22 -3.97
C SER A 5 -8.85 -8.18 -3.02
N SER A 6 -9.25 -8.22 -1.75
CA SER A 6 -8.77 -7.30 -0.73
C SER A 6 -7.26 -7.43 -0.50
N PHE A 7 -6.66 -8.56 -0.87
CA PHE A 7 -5.24 -8.86 -0.66
C PHE A 7 -4.49 -9.04 -1.98
N GLN A 8 -3.25 -8.55 -2.02
CA GLN A 8 -2.28 -8.80 -3.07
C GLN A 8 -0.92 -9.13 -2.46
N LEU A 9 -0.33 -10.27 -2.83
CA LEU A 9 1.02 -10.64 -2.43
C LEU A 9 2.03 -10.06 -3.42
N GLU A 10 3.03 -9.36 -2.89
CA GLU A 10 4.14 -8.80 -3.66
C GLU A 10 5.48 -9.33 -3.13
N GLU A 11 6.50 -9.32 -4.00
CA GLU A 11 7.88 -9.60 -3.64
C GLU A 11 8.79 -8.51 -4.21
N TYR A 12 9.68 -7.98 -3.40
CA TYR A 12 10.67 -6.98 -3.79
C TYR A 12 11.98 -7.19 -3.04
N ALA A 13 13.11 -7.19 -3.75
CA ALA A 13 14.44 -7.42 -3.17
C ALA A 13 14.53 -8.67 -2.26
N GLY A 14 13.79 -9.73 -2.59
CA GLY A 14 13.72 -10.97 -1.80
C GLY A 14 12.83 -10.89 -0.55
N GLN A 15 12.18 -9.76 -0.30
CA GLN A 15 11.21 -9.57 0.78
C GLN A 15 9.78 -9.70 0.25
N LYS A 16 8.97 -10.55 0.90
CA LYS A 16 7.55 -10.73 0.59
C LYS A 16 6.69 -9.90 1.52
N PHE A 17 5.67 -9.25 0.96
CA PHE A 17 4.71 -8.47 1.72
C PHE A 17 3.31 -8.58 1.12
N PHE A 18 2.28 -8.53 1.97
CA PHE A 18 0.88 -8.52 1.53
C PHE A 18 0.32 -7.11 1.63
N VAL A 19 -0.31 -6.64 0.56
CA VAL A 19 -1.04 -5.38 0.52
C VAL A 19 -2.53 -5.67 0.64
N GLU A 20 -3.10 -5.22 1.74
CA GLU A 20 -4.53 -5.32 2.06
C GLU A 20 -5.20 -3.97 1.82
N TYR A 21 -6.31 -3.95 1.07
CA TYR A 21 -7.24 -2.83 1.09
C TYR A 21 -8.16 -2.97 2.30
N VAL A 22 -8.18 -1.95 3.17
CA VAL A 22 -8.92 -1.98 4.43
C VAL A 22 -10.26 -1.26 4.28
N ASP A 23 -10.24 0.02 3.90
CA ASP A 23 -11.44 0.85 3.84
C ASP A 23 -11.27 2.06 2.89
N SER A 24 -12.39 2.66 2.49
CA SER A 24 -12.42 3.93 1.77
C SER A 24 -12.55 5.07 2.77
N LEU A 25 -11.68 6.07 2.65
CA LEU A 25 -11.70 7.27 3.48
C LEU A 25 -12.35 8.43 2.71
N PRO A 26 -12.89 9.46 3.39
CA PRO A 26 -13.50 10.61 2.74
C PRO A 26 -12.59 11.32 1.72
N LEU A 27 -11.27 11.24 1.91
CA LEU A 27 -10.25 11.83 1.06
C LEU A 27 -9.32 10.78 0.43
N GLY A 28 -9.72 9.51 0.39
CA GLY A 28 -8.94 8.48 -0.28
C GLY A 28 -9.18 7.06 0.19
N SER A 29 -8.11 6.31 0.48
CA SER A 29 -8.22 4.88 0.81
C SER A 29 -7.15 4.45 1.80
N LEU A 30 -7.52 3.53 2.70
CA LEU A 30 -6.62 2.93 3.67
C LEU A 30 -6.16 1.56 3.19
N PHE A 31 -4.84 1.39 3.14
CA PHE A 31 -4.18 0.12 2.86
C PHE A 31 -3.32 -0.30 4.05
N ARG A 32 -3.13 -1.60 4.19
CA ARG A 32 -2.28 -2.21 5.20
C ARG A 32 -1.28 -3.14 4.55
N ILE A 33 -0.01 -2.98 4.88
CA ILE A 33 1.06 -3.83 4.40
C ILE A 33 1.51 -4.75 5.52
N HIS A 34 1.40 -6.05 5.29
CA HIS A 34 1.81 -7.09 6.23
C HIS A 34 3.14 -7.67 5.80
N MET A 35 4.13 -7.54 6.66
CA MET A 35 5.47 -8.09 6.45
C MET A 35 5.59 -9.49 7.07
N SER A 36 6.47 -10.32 6.52
CA SER A 36 6.73 -11.68 7.02
C SER A 36 7.29 -11.73 8.45
N ASN A 37 7.91 -10.63 8.91
CA ASN A 37 8.42 -10.48 10.27
C ASN A 37 7.33 -10.05 11.29
N GLY A 38 6.07 -9.95 10.87
CA GLY A 38 4.95 -9.53 11.71
C GLY A 38 4.78 -8.02 11.85
N VAL A 39 5.63 -7.21 11.21
CA VAL A 39 5.45 -5.75 11.14
C VAL A 39 4.30 -5.43 10.20
N ILE A 40 3.49 -4.44 10.61
CA ILE A 40 2.35 -3.96 9.86
C ILE A 40 2.52 -2.46 9.62
N HIS A 41 2.43 -2.03 8.36
CA HIS A 41 2.41 -0.62 7.98
C HIS A 41 1.01 -0.24 7.51
N ASN A 42 0.48 0.89 7.99
CA ASN A 42 -0.76 1.46 7.47
C ASN A 42 -0.41 2.62 6.55
N LEU A 43 -0.91 2.59 5.32
CA LEU A 43 -0.67 3.60 4.30
C LEU A 43 -2.01 4.16 3.84
N THR A 44 -2.12 5.48 3.80
CA THR A 44 -3.27 6.17 3.22
C THR A 44 -2.90 6.74 1.86
N THR A 45 -3.78 6.54 0.90
CA THR A 45 -3.70 7.18 -0.41
C THR A 45 -4.70 8.32 -0.51
N GLY A 46 -4.48 9.26 -1.44
CA GLY A 46 -5.49 10.20 -1.90
C GLY A 46 -6.65 9.53 -2.65
N CYS A 47 -7.52 10.35 -3.24
CA CYS A 47 -8.64 9.89 -4.07
C CYS A 47 -8.14 9.44 -5.46
N TYR A 48 -8.18 8.13 -5.69
CA TYR A 48 -7.89 7.55 -7.01
C TYR A 48 -9.19 7.06 -7.68
N ASP A 49 -9.18 7.06 -9.02
CA ASP A 49 -10.30 6.57 -9.83
C ASP A 49 -10.61 5.08 -9.62
N SER A 50 -9.63 4.30 -9.13
CA SER A 50 -9.79 2.88 -8.83
C SER A 50 -8.90 2.42 -7.67
N ILE A 51 -9.39 1.41 -6.94
CA ILE A 51 -8.65 0.74 -5.86
C ILE A 51 -7.35 0.12 -6.39
N GLU A 52 -7.36 -0.39 -7.62
CA GLU A 52 -6.18 -0.98 -8.26
C GLU A 52 -5.07 0.06 -8.47
N LYS A 53 -5.43 1.27 -8.92
CA LYS A 53 -4.48 2.37 -9.09
C LYS A 53 -3.91 2.82 -7.75
N ALA A 54 -4.78 3.03 -6.74
CA ALA A 54 -4.33 3.35 -5.38
C ALA A 54 -3.39 2.27 -4.81
N ARG A 55 -3.69 1.00 -5.06
CA ARG A 55 -2.85 -0.11 -4.62
C ARG A 55 -1.47 -0.11 -5.28
N GLN A 56 -1.39 0.15 -6.58
CA GLN A 56 -0.09 0.22 -7.28
C GLN A 56 0.79 1.34 -6.73
N GLU A 57 0.19 2.45 -6.34
CA GLU A 57 0.91 3.57 -5.71
C GLU A 57 1.41 3.19 -4.32
N VAL A 58 0.57 2.53 -3.51
CA VAL A 58 0.97 1.94 -2.20
C VAL A 58 2.13 0.97 -2.36
N ILE A 59 2.08 0.08 -3.36
CA ILE A 59 3.16 -0.88 -3.63
C ILE A 59 4.44 -0.14 -4.04
N THR A 60 4.34 0.86 -4.90
CA THR A 60 5.49 1.64 -5.38
C THR A 60 6.16 2.38 -4.23
N ALA A 61 5.39 3.16 -3.46
CA ALA A 61 5.91 3.89 -2.32
C ALA A 61 6.51 2.96 -1.25
N PHE A 62 5.91 1.79 -1.02
CA PHE A 62 6.48 0.84 -0.08
C PHE A 62 7.79 0.23 -0.57
N LYS A 63 7.95 -0.01 -1.88
CA LYS A 63 9.23 -0.44 -2.47
C LYS A 63 10.30 0.65 -2.29
N GLU A 64 9.94 1.91 -2.51
CA GLU A 64 10.85 3.06 -2.27
C GLU A 64 11.24 3.18 -0.78
N PHE A 65 10.30 2.91 0.13
CA PHE A 65 10.59 2.82 1.57
C PHE A 65 11.56 1.67 1.89
N LEU A 66 11.38 0.50 1.28
CA LEU A 66 12.29 -0.65 1.46
C LEU A 66 13.70 -0.37 0.93
N ASP A 67 13.82 0.42 -0.15
CA ASP A 67 15.10 0.89 -0.68
C ASP A 67 15.75 1.97 0.22
N GLY A 68 15.03 2.49 1.21
CA GLY A 68 15.47 3.60 2.06
C GLY A 68 15.48 4.96 1.36
N SER A 69 14.77 5.06 0.22
CA SER A 69 14.65 6.30 -0.56
C SER A 69 13.74 7.32 0.11
N ILE A 70 12.79 6.85 0.93
CA ILE A 70 11.85 7.67 1.71
C ILE A 70 11.79 7.17 3.15
N ASN A 71 11.58 8.06 4.11
CA ASN A 71 11.35 7.66 5.50
C ASN A 71 9.87 7.29 5.71
N ALA A 72 9.57 6.58 6.80
CA ALA A 72 8.20 6.22 7.15
C ALA A 72 7.28 7.46 7.30
N ASP A 73 7.83 8.60 7.70
CA ASP A 73 7.13 9.89 7.82
C ASP A 73 6.82 10.55 6.45
N ASP A 74 7.49 10.13 5.37
CA ASP A 74 7.34 10.66 4.01
C ASP A 74 6.30 9.89 3.17
N ILE A 75 5.69 8.83 3.72
CA ILE A 75 4.70 8.01 3.00
C ILE A 75 3.33 8.71 3.01
N HIS A 76 3.24 9.88 2.36
CA HIS A 76 1.98 10.51 1.96
C HIS A 76 1.79 10.27 0.46
N ILE A 77 0.87 9.37 0.11
CA ILE A 77 0.63 8.98 -1.28
C ILE A 77 -0.58 9.77 -1.80
N GLY A 78 -0.32 10.96 -2.36
CA GLY A 78 -1.34 11.77 -3.05
C GLY A 78 -1.22 13.26 -2.75
N ASP A 79 -1.34 14.07 -3.81
CA ASP A 79 -1.65 15.50 -3.76
C ASP A 79 -3.18 15.69 -3.80
#